data_AF-A0A0D0SC83-F1
#
_entry.id   AF-A0A0D0SC83-F1
#
_cell.length_a   1.000
_cell.length_b   1.000
_cell.length_c   1.000
_cell.angle_alpha   90.00
_cell.angle_beta   90.00
_cell.angle_gamma   90.00
#
_symmetry.space_group_name_H-M   'P 1'
#
loop_
_entity.id
_entity.type
_entity.pdbx_description
1 polymer ?
#
loop_
_entity_poly.entity_id
_entity_poly.type
_entity_poly.pdbx_seq_one_letter_code
_entity_poly.pdbx_strand_id
1 'polypeptide(L)'
;MKIRELPQHWEETAKGRLTQTEYAIHLDVESAARLAALAEMYPKRHTEELLGELIGAALEELEASFPYIKGQQVIATDEEGDPLYEDVGPTPRFLTLSRRYLHDLSASADEQKH
;
A
#
# COMPACT_ATOMS: atom_id res chain seq x y z
N MET A 1 -5.84 -1.05 4.66
CA MET A 1 -6.42 -0.21 5.74
C MET A 1 -6.24 1.25 5.39
N LYS A 2 -7.26 2.09 5.63
CA LYS A 2 -7.09 3.53 5.46
C LYS A 2 -6.06 4.04 6.46
N ILE A 3 -5.27 5.04 6.08
CA ILE A 3 -4.24 5.62 6.96
C ILE A 3 -4.79 6.05 8.33
N ARG A 4 -6.04 6.52 8.36
CA ARG A 4 -6.76 6.92 9.58
C ARG A 4 -7.11 5.76 10.54
N GLU A 5 -7.06 4.52 10.07
CA GLU A 5 -7.41 3.32 10.83
C GLU A 5 -6.19 2.69 11.52
N LEU A 6 -4.97 3.12 11.15
CA LEU A 6 -3.72 2.61 11.72
C LEU A 6 -3.62 2.74 13.25
N PRO A 7 -3.97 3.87 13.89
CA PRO A 7 -3.85 3.97 15.35
C PRO A 7 -4.67 2.91 16.10
N GLN A 8 -5.90 2.65 15.64
CA GLN A 8 -6.75 1.63 16.23
C GLN A 8 -6.18 0.22 15.95
N HIS A 9 -5.73 -0.03 14.73
CA HIS A 9 -5.11 -1.31 14.39
C HIS A 9 -3.88 -1.60 15.26
N TRP A 10 -3.08 -0.57 15.57
CA TRP A 10 -1.89 -0.71 16.40
C TRP A 10 -2.19 -1.18 17.81
N GLU A 11 -3.33 -0.77 18.37
CA GLU A 11 -3.81 -1.21 19.67
C GLU A 11 -4.27 -2.68 19.65
N GLU A 12 -4.74 -3.18 18.51
CA GLU A 12 -5.44 -4.47 18.41
C GLU A 12 -4.56 -5.64 17.89
N THR A 13 -3.60 -5.39 16.99
CA THR A 13 -2.95 -6.47 16.21
C THR A 13 -1.44 -6.26 16.04
N ALA A 14 -0.61 -7.32 16.07
CA ALA A 14 0.86 -7.18 16.10
C ALA A 14 1.67 -7.98 15.05
N LYS A 15 1.13 -8.44 13.92
CA LYS A 15 1.90 -9.30 12.99
C LYS A 15 1.55 -9.15 11.50
N GLY A 16 2.58 -8.98 10.66
CA GLY A 16 2.54 -9.06 9.20
C GLY A 16 3.75 -9.81 8.63
N ARG A 17 3.71 -10.19 7.33
CA ARG A 17 4.87 -10.76 6.62
C ARG A 17 5.67 -9.62 5.98
N LEU A 18 6.97 -9.57 6.24
CA LEU A 18 7.89 -8.58 5.68
C LEU A 18 8.65 -9.15 4.47
N THR A 19 9.00 -8.28 3.53
CA THR A 19 9.90 -8.63 2.41
C THR A 19 11.35 -8.69 2.89
N GLN A 20 12.20 -9.44 2.19
CA GLN A 20 13.64 -9.49 2.51
C GLN A 20 14.41 -8.25 2.02
N THR A 21 13.83 -7.48 1.09
CA THR A 21 14.42 -6.22 0.61
C THR A 21 14.33 -5.15 1.68
N GLU A 22 15.47 -4.65 2.13
CA GLU A 22 15.57 -3.48 3.00
C GLU A 22 15.61 -2.19 2.17
N TYR A 23 14.91 -1.16 2.65
CA TYR A 23 14.93 0.18 2.06
C TYR A 23 15.48 1.17 3.09
N ALA A 24 16.65 1.75 2.80
CA ALA A 24 17.22 2.83 3.60
C ALA A 24 16.81 4.18 3.02
N ILE A 25 16.10 5.01 3.81
CA ILE A 25 15.64 6.33 3.40
C ILE A 25 16.11 7.39 4.39
N HIS A 26 16.40 8.58 3.89
CA HIS A 26 16.57 9.77 4.72
C HIS A 26 15.25 10.54 4.75
N LEU A 27 14.68 10.72 5.94
CA LEU A 27 13.48 11.52 6.13
C LEU A 27 13.84 13.00 6.22
N ASP A 28 12.92 13.87 5.77
CA ASP A 28 12.99 15.27 6.15
C ASP A 28 12.82 15.42 7.67
N VAL A 29 13.29 16.55 8.20
CA VAL A 29 13.35 16.79 9.65
C VAL A 29 11.98 16.70 10.31
N GLU A 30 10.92 17.15 9.65
CA GLU A 30 9.57 17.15 10.20
C GLU A 30 9.00 15.73 10.26
N SER A 31 9.16 14.96 9.18
CA SER A 31 8.78 13.54 9.15
C SER A 31 9.54 12.72 10.20
N ALA A 32 10.84 12.97 10.36
CA ALA A 32 11.66 12.31 11.38
C ALA A 32 11.18 12.64 12.80
N ALA A 33 10.86 13.91 13.08
CA ALA A 33 10.34 14.33 14.39
C ALA A 33 8.96 13.70 14.69
N ARG A 34 8.07 13.64 13.70
CA ARG A 34 6.75 13.00 13.85
C ARG A 34 6.87 11.49 14.06
N LEU A 35 7.78 10.82 13.35
CA LEU A 35 8.03 9.40 13.55
C LEU A 35 8.59 9.10 14.95
N ALA A 36 9.51 9.94 15.45
CA ALA A 36 10.02 9.83 16.81
C ALA A 36 8.90 10.00 17.86
N ALA A 37 8.00 10.97 17.67
CA ALA A 37 6.84 11.14 18.54
C ALA A 37 5.90 9.91 18.53
N LEU A 38 5.66 9.31 17.36
CA LEU A 38 4.88 8.07 17.26
C LEU A 38 5.55 6.90 18.00
N ALA A 39 6.87 6.75 17.86
CA ALA A 39 7.61 5.71 18.59
C ALA A 39 7.51 5.90 20.12
N GLU A 40 7.49 7.15 20.61
CA GLU A 40 7.29 7.45 22.02
C GLU A 40 5.86 7.16 22.49
N MET A 41 4.85 7.48 21.67
CA MET A 41 3.44 7.18 21.96
C MET A 41 3.14 5.67 21.97
N TYR A 42 3.82 4.91 21.10
CA TYR A 42 3.62 3.47 20.92
C TYR A 42 4.91 2.68 21.18
N PRO A 43 5.42 2.64 22.43
CA PRO A 43 6.76 2.13 22.76
C PRO A 43 6.92 0.61 22.58
N LYS A 44 5.82 -0.10 22.32
CA LYS A 44 5.83 -1.55 22.02
C LYS A 44 6.04 -1.84 20.52
N ARG A 45 6.18 -0.81 19.68
CA ARG A 45 6.37 -0.92 18.24
C ARG A 45 7.78 -0.52 17.86
N HIS A 46 8.36 -1.26 16.92
CA HIS A 46 9.61 -0.86 16.29
C HIS A 46 9.35 0.26 15.27
N THR A 47 10.32 1.15 15.10
CA THR A 47 10.18 2.30 14.20
C THR A 47 10.00 1.84 12.75
N GLU A 48 10.64 0.74 12.38
CA GLU A 48 10.56 0.08 11.09
C GLU A 48 9.15 -0.48 10.84
N GLU A 49 8.49 -1.01 11.86
CA GLU A 49 7.10 -1.50 11.75
C GLU A 49 6.14 -0.33 11.53
N LEU A 50 6.28 0.74 12.33
CA LEU A 50 5.49 1.96 12.16
C LEU A 50 5.65 2.53 10.75
N LEU A 51 6.89 2.63 10.27
CA LEU A 51 7.18 3.13 8.94
C LEU A 51 6.59 2.23 7.85
N GLY A 52 6.71 0.91 7.98
CA GLY A 52 6.14 -0.05 7.05
C GLY A 52 4.62 0.06 6.94
N GLU A 53 3.93 0.17 8.08
CA GLU A 53 2.47 0.32 8.11
C GLU A 53 2.02 1.69 7.56
N LEU A 54 2.73 2.77 7.88
CA LEU A 54 2.47 4.11 7.32
C LEU A 54 2.64 4.12 5.80
N ILE A 55 3.72 3.52 5.27
CA ILE A 55 3.96 3.44 3.82
C ILE A 55 2.86 2.61 3.16
N GLY A 56 2.50 1.45 3.73
CA GLY A 56 1.42 0.61 3.20
C GLY A 56 0.11 1.39 3.08
N ALA A 57 -0.30 2.05 4.16
CA ALA A 57 -1.54 2.82 4.16
C ALA A 57 -1.50 4.05 3.25
N ALA A 58 -0.34 4.72 3.12
CA ALA A 58 -0.17 5.84 2.20
C ALA A 58 -0.25 5.38 0.73
N LEU A 59 0.28 4.21 0.40
CA LEU A 59 0.17 3.64 -0.95
C LEU A 59 -1.27 3.24 -1.29
N GLU A 60 -2.01 2.68 -0.34
CA GLU A 60 -3.44 2.40 -0.53
C GLU A 60 -4.26 3.68 -0.73
N GLU A 61 -4.02 4.72 0.07
CA GLU A 61 -4.69 6.01 -0.07
C GLU A 61 -4.34 6.67 -1.41
N LEU A 62 -3.07 6.57 -1.85
CA LEU A 62 -2.64 7.05 -3.15
C LEU A 62 -3.35 6.30 -4.28
N GLU A 63 -3.43 4.97 -4.22
CA GLU A 63 -4.16 4.17 -5.20
C GLU A 63 -5.63 4.60 -5.29
N ALA A 64 -6.29 4.78 -4.15
CA ALA A 64 -7.68 5.22 -4.08
C ALA A 64 -7.89 6.66 -4.59
N SER A 65 -6.85 7.49 -4.55
CA SER A 65 -6.91 8.88 -5.03
C SER A 65 -6.83 9.03 -6.55
N PHE A 66 -6.49 7.95 -7.27
CA PHE A 66 -6.36 8.00 -8.72
C PHE A 66 -7.71 8.26 -9.41
N PRO A 67 -7.75 9.20 -10.38
CA PRO A 67 -8.99 9.50 -11.09
C PRO A 67 -9.35 8.34 -12.02
N TYR A 68 -10.62 7.93 -11.96
CA TYR A 68 -11.21 7.12 -13.01
C TYR A 68 -11.29 7.94 -14.30
N ILE A 69 -10.77 7.40 -15.40
CA ILE A 69 -10.91 7.99 -16.74
C ILE A 69 -11.68 7.02 -17.60
N LYS A 70 -12.90 7.41 -17.98
CA LYS A 70 -13.78 6.60 -18.82
C LYS A 70 -13.15 6.37 -20.21
N GLY A 71 -12.91 5.11 -20.57
CA GLY A 71 -12.50 4.72 -21.92
C GLY A 71 -13.64 4.59 -22.91
N GLN A 72 -13.34 4.05 -24.09
CA GLN A 72 -14.33 3.89 -25.16
C GLN A 72 -14.98 2.50 -25.14
N GLN A 73 -14.30 1.51 -24.57
CA GLN A 73 -14.79 0.15 -24.52
C GLN A 73 -15.77 -0.07 -23.36
N VAL A 74 -16.92 -0.69 -23.65
CA VAL A 74 -17.82 -1.24 -22.64
C VAL A 74 -17.27 -2.60 -22.20
N ILE A 75 -17.00 -2.75 -20.91
CA ILE A 75 -16.39 -3.95 -20.32
C ILE A 75 -17.40 -4.83 -19.60
N ALA A 76 -18.52 -4.25 -19.16
CA ALA A 76 -19.59 -4.97 -18.48
C ALA A 76 -20.89 -4.18 -18.61
N THR A 77 -21.99 -4.82 -18.22
CA THR A 77 -23.29 -4.20 -18.03
C THR A 77 -23.69 -4.46 -16.59
N ASP A 78 -24.20 -3.46 -15.89
CA ASP A 78 -24.64 -3.63 -14.50
C ASP A 78 -26.05 -4.27 -14.40
N GLU A 79 -26.56 -4.38 -13.18
CA GLU A 79 -27.86 -5.02 -12.88
C GLU A 79 -29.06 -4.27 -13.48
N GLU A 80 -28.91 -2.97 -13.77
CA GLU A 80 -29.96 -2.13 -14.35
C GLU A 80 -29.88 -2.07 -15.89
N GLY A 81 -28.83 -2.66 -16.47
CA GLY A 81 -28.61 -2.67 -17.92
C GLY A 81 -27.70 -1.54 -18.41
N ASP A 82 -27.10 -0.77 -17.50
CA ASP A 82 -26.24 0.35 -17.86
C ASP A 82 -24.81 -0.12 -18.23
N PRO A 83 -24.22 0.44 -19.30
CA PRO A 83 -22.89 0.04 -19.73
C PRO A 83 -21.81 0.57 -18.79
N LEU A 84 -21.00 -0.34 -18.24
CA LEU A 84 -19.78 -0.05 -17.51
C LEU A 84 -18.60 0.01 -18.49
N TYR A 85 -17.90 1.13 -18.47
CA TYR A 85 -16.77 1.39 -19.36
C TYR A 85 -15.45 1.09 -18.67
N GLU A 86 -14.47 0.70 -19.47
CA GLU A 86 -13.09 0.54 -18.99
C GLU A 86 -12.58 1.82 -18.31
N ASP A 87 -11.69 1.62 -17.34
CA ASP A 87 -10.84 2.70 -16.84
C ASP A 87 -9.57 2.75 -17.70
N VAL A 88 -9.29 3.91 -18.31
CA VAL A 88 -8.04 4.20 -19.03
C VAL A 88 -7.15 5.17 -18.25
N GLY A 89 -7.46 5.38 -16.97
CA GLY A 89 -6.70 6.21 -16.04
C GLY A 89 -5.40 5.56 -15.53
N PRO A 90 -4.78 6.14 -14.49
CA PRO A 90 -3.54 5.61 -13.91
C PRO A 90 -3.74 4.33 -13.08
N THR A 91 -4.94 4.07 -12.56
CA THR A 91 -5.23 2.92 -11.68
C THR A 91 -4.92 1.56 -12.31
N PRO A 92 -5.41 1.22 -13.52
CA PRO A 92 -5.10 -0.07 -14.15
C PRO A 92 -3.60 -0.28 -14.37
N ARG A 93 -2.88 0.80 -14.72
CA ARG A 93 -1.43 0.78 -14.93
C ARG A 93 -0.69 0.51 -13.62
N PHE A 94 -1.04 1.21 -12.55
CA PHE A 94 -0.47 0.99 -11.23
C PHE A 94 -0.69 -0.45 -10.76
N LEU A 95 -1.94 -0.93 -10.79
CA LEU A 95 -2.30 -2.30 -10.39
C LEU A 95 -1.54 -3.37 -11.18
N THR A 96 -1.37 -3.17 -12.49
CA THR A 96 -0.64 -4.11 -13.34
C THR A 96 0.84 -4.18 -12.97
N LEU A 97 1.48 -3.03 -12.75
CA LEU A 97 2.88 -2.97 -12.32
C LEU A 97 3.06 -3.56 -10.91
N SER A 98 2.18 -3.23 -9.97
CA SER A 98 2.22 -3.73 -8.60
C SER A 98 2.10 -5.26 -8.55
N ARG A 99 1.18 -5.85 -9.34
CA ARG A 99 1.05 -7.32 -9.45
C ARG A 99 2.31 -7.98 -10.01
N ARG A 100 2.91 -7.39 -11.05
CA ARG A 100 4.16 -7.92 -11.64
C ARG A 100 5.28 -7.93 -10.59
N TYR A 101 5.53 -6.79 -9.94
CA TYR A 101 6.59 -6.71 -8.93
C TYR A 101 6.33 -7.60 -7.72
N LEU A 102 5.07 -7.76 -7.29
CA LEU A 102 4.71 -8.69 -6.22
C LEU A 102 5.08 -10.14 -6.60
N HIS A 103 4.74 -10.56 -7.82
CA HIS A 103 5.11 -11.88 -8.32
C HIS A 103 6.63 -12.06 -8.32
N ASP A 104 7.39 -11.12 -8.90
CA ASP A 104 8.84 -11.19 -9.01
C ASP A 104 9.53 -11.26 -7.63
N LEU A 105 9.05 -10.48 -6.66
CA LEU A 105 9.56 -10.48 -5.28
C LEU A 105 9.22 -11.77 -4.52
N SER A 106 8.04 -12.35 -4.77
CA SER A 106 7.64 -13.62 -4.15
C SER A 106 8.41 -14.81 -4.73
N ALA A 107 8.63 -14.86 -6.05
CA ALA A 107 9.38 -15.93 -6.71
C ALA A 107 10.85 -15.95 -6.27
N SER A 108 11.48 -14.77 -6.20
CA SER A 108 12.85 -14.63 -5.70
C SER A 108 13.04 -15.11 -4.26
N ALA A 109 11.99 -15.00 -3.44
CA ALA A 109 12.02 -15.44 -2.04
C ALA A 109 11.91 -16.98 -1.88
N ASP A 110 11.37 -17.68 -2.89
CA ASP A 110 11.20 -19.14 -2.88
C ASP A 110 12.39 -19.89 -3.50
N GLU A 111 13.08 -19.29 -4.49
CA GLU A 111 14.29 -19.87 -5.09
C GLU A 111 15.48 -19.92 -4.13
N GLN A 112 15.60 -18.95 -3.21
CA GLN A 112 16.69 -18.90 -2.22
C GLN A 112 16.49 -19.85 -1.03
N LYS A 113 15.34 -20.53 -0.93
CA LYS A 113 15.05 -21.53 0.10
C LYS A 113 15.40 -22.96 -0.31
N HIS A 114 15.79 -23.18 -1.57
CA HIS A 114 16.22 -24.47 -2.12
C HIS A 114 17.73 -24.47 -2.37
#